data_AF-A0A929KAK3-F1
#
_entry.id   AF-A0A929KAK3-F1
#
_cell.length_a   1.000
_cell.length_b   1.000
_cell.length_c   1.000
_cell.angle_alpha   90.00
_cell.angle_beta   90.00
_cell.angle_gamma   90.00
#
_symmetry.space_group_name_H-M   'P 1'
#
loop_
_entity.id
_entity.type
_entity.pdbx_description
1 polymer ?
#
loop_
_entity_poly.entity_id
_entity_poly.type
_entity_poly.pdbx_seq_one_letter_code
_entity_poly.pdbx_strand_id
1 'polypeptide(L)'
;MLKAGIFLDIENLVRCGGWGIRYRVVRELVEAQGATVLRANAYMAIDSEREEKDIDYKRKKQEYREAVRRESFHLVLKKVQRYRNSEGDIITKANADLDLAIDALLQADNLDYIL
;
A
#
# COMPACT_ATOMS: atom_id res chain seq x y z
N MET A 1 -16.95 19.49 -7.97
CA MET A 1 -16.24 18.28 -8.44
C MET A 1 -15.95 17.46 -7.20
N LEU A 2 -16.27 16.17 -7.19
CA LEU A 2 -16.11 15.32 -6.00
C LEU A 2 -14.61 15.20 -5.66
N LYS A 3 -14.24 15.30 -4.40
CA LYS A 3 -12.88 15.09 -3.92
C LYS A 3 -12.68 13.62 -3.60
N ALA A 4 -11.74 12.97 -4.26
CA ALA A 4 -11.48 11.54 -4.07
C ALA A 4 -10.14 11.26 -3.38
N GLY A 5 -10.13 10.25 -2.52
CA GLY A 5 -8.93 9.62 -1.98
C GLY A 5 -8.86 8.15 -2.37
N ILE A 6 -7.65 7.67 -2.66
CA ILE A 6 -7.38 6.26 -2.98
C ILE A 6 -6.46 5.68 -1.92
N PHE A 7 -6.81 4.52 -1.35
CA PHE A 7 -6.10 3.85 -0.27
C PHE A 7 -5.95 2.36 -0.58
N LEU A 8 -4.82 1.95 -1.16
CA LEU A 8 -4.60 0.57 -1.60
C LEU A 8 -3.77 -0.23 -0.59
N ASP A 9 -4.29 -1.36 -0.13
CA ASP A 9 -3.48 -2.40 0.50
C ASP A 9 -2.81 -3.27 -0.57
N ILE A 10 -1.51 -3.08 -0.77
CA ILE A 10 -0.76 -3.80 -1.80
C ILE A 10 -0.60 -5.27 -1.47
N GLU A 11 -0.43 -5.63 -0.20
CA GLU A 11 -0.25 -7.03 0.19
C GLU A 11 -1.54 -7.81 -0.05
N ASN A 12 -2.68 -7.22 0.29
CA ASN A 12 -3.98 -7.82 -0.01
C ASN A 12 -4.24 -7.94 -1.52
N LEU A 13 -3.97 -6.88 -2.30
CA LEU A 13 -4.11 -6.93 -3.76
C LEU A 13 -3.27 -8.04 -4.39
N VAL A 14 -2.01 -8.18 -3.99
CA VAL A 14 -1.11 -9.23 -4.49
C VAL A 14 -1.61 -10.63 -4.10
N ARG A 15 -2.07 -10.82 -2.85
CA ARG A 15 -2.61 -12.11 -2.38
C ARG A 15 -3.89 -12.51 -3.10
N CYS A 16 -4.73 -11.55 -3.47
CA CYS A 16 -5.98 -11.77 -4.20
C CYS A 16 -5.80 -11.88 -5.73
N GLY A 17 -4.56 -12.07 -6.21
CA GLY A 17 -4.30 -12.28 -7.63
C GLY A 17 -4.11 -11.00 -8.45
N GLY A 18 -4.00 -9.83 -7.80
CA GLY A 18 -3.70 -8.53 -8.43
C GLY A 18 -2.26 -8.40 -8.96
N TRP A 19 -1.63 -9.52 -9.31
CA TRP A 19 -0.34 -9.54 -10.00
C TRP A 19 -0.49 -8.83 -11.35
N GLY A 20 0.21 -7.70 -11.53
CA GLY A 20 0.11 -6.88 -12.75
C GLY A 20 -0.94 -5.78 -12.69
N ILE A 21 -1.44 -5.42 -11.50
CA ILE A 21 -2.27 -4.22 -11.34
C ILE A 21 -1.61 -3.00 -11.99
N ARG A 22 -2.40 -2.25 -12.75
CA ARG A 22 -1.98 -0.98 -13.35
C ARG A 22 -2.48 0.15 -12.47
N TYR A 23 -1.64 0.65 -11.58
CA TYR A 23 -1.98 1.70 -10.62
C TYR A 23 -2.59 2.94 -11.29
N ARG A 24 -2.08 3.32 -12.45
CA ARG A 24 -2.66 4.38 -13.28
C ARG A 24 -4.14 4.17 -13.60
N VAL A 25 -4.52 2.94 -13.97
CA VAL A 25 -5.91 2.61 -14.32
C VAL A 25 -6.82 2.73 -13.10
N VAL A 26 -6.33 2.40 -11.90
CA VAL A 26 -7.10 2.62 -10.66
C VAL A 26 -7.43 4.10 -10.49
N ARG A 27 -6.45 4.97 -10.72
CA ARG A 27 -6.66 6.42 -10.66
C ARG A 27 -7.64 6.90 -11.74
N GLU A 28 -7.44 6.48 -12.99
CA GLU A 28 -8.31 6.83 -14.11
C GLU A 28 -9.76 6.37 -13.88
N LEU A 29 -9.96 5.22 -13.23
CA LEU A 29 -11.29 4.71 -12.86
C LEU A 29 -12.02 5.65 -11.89
N VAL A 30 -11.31 6.21 -10.91
CA VAL A 30 -11.86 7.18 -9.96
C VAL A 30 -12.15 8.51 -10.65
N GLU A 31 -11.23 9.00 -11.47
CA GLU A 31 -11.39 10.25 -12.22
C GLU A 31 -12.57 10.16 -13.21
N ALA A 32 -12.82 8.98 -13.79
CA ALA A 32 -13.98 8.71 -14.67
C ALA A 32 -15.34 8.89 -13.98
N GLN A 33 -15.40 8.89 -12.64
CA GLN A 33 -16.63 9.20 -11.88
C GLN A 33 -16.87 10.72 -11.74
N GLY A 34 -16.08 11.56 -12.40
CA GLY A 34 -16.16 13.03 -12.26
C GLY A 34 -15.55 13.55 -10.96
N ALA A 35 -14.67 12.76 -10.34
CA ALA A 35 -13.95 13.12 -9.13
C ALA A 35 -12.52 13.61 -9.42
N THR A 36 -12.02 14.54 -8.62
CA THR A 36 -10.60 14.91 -8.58
C THR A 36 -9.91 14.08 -7.51
N VAL A 37 -8.92 13.27 -7.90
CA VAL A 37 -8.08 12.53 -6.95
C VAL A 37 -7.15 13.51 -6.24
N LEU A 38 -7.42 13.78 -4.97
CA LEU A 38 -6.58 14.63 -4.12
C LEU A 38 -5.42 13.86 -3.51
N ARG A 39 -5.61 12.56 -3.26
CA ARG A 39 -4.60 11.70 -2.64
C ARG A 39 -4.71 10.28 -3.16
N ALA A 40 -3.56 9.65 -3.39
CA ALA A 40 -3.46 8.26 -3.77
C ALA A 40 -2.34 7.61 -2.96
N ASN A 41 -2.71 6.86 -1.93
CA ASN A 41 -1.80 6.17 -1.03
C ASN A 41 -1.80 4.67 -1.33
N ALA A 42 -0.62 4.07 -1.34
CA ALA A 42 -0.42 2.63 -1.46
C ALA A 42 0.39 2.14 -0.25
N TYR A 43 -0.19 1.23 0.52
CA TYR A 43 0.39 0.70 1.74
C TYR A 43 1.10 -0.62 1.44
N MET A 44 2.38 -0.70 1.78
CA MET A 44 3.23 -1.83 1.44
C MET A 44 4.09 -2.26 2.62
N ALA A 45 4.15 -3.57 2.86
CA ALA A 45 5.06 -4.13 3.85
C ALA A 45 6.52 -4.03 3.38
N ILE A 46 7.42 -3.70 4.30
CA ILE A 46 8.87 -3.74 4.09
C ILE A 46 9.54 -4.63 5.13
N ASP A 47 10.28 -5.63 4.65
CA ASP A 47 11.09 -6.52 5.47
C ASP A 47 12.55 -6.08 5.42
N SER A 48 12.90 -5.07 6.24
CA SER A 48 14.24 -4.47 6.21
C SER A 48 15.35 -5.49 6.51
N GLU A 49 15.13 -6.40 7.46
CA GLU A 49 16.11 -7.45 7.79
C GLU A 49 16.38 -8.38 6.61
N ARG A 50 15.34 -8.71 5.84
CA ARG A 50 15.50 -9.53 4.64
C ARG A 50 16.16 -8.76 3.51
N GLU A 51 15.78 -7.50 3.30
CA GLU A 51 16.42 -6.64 2.29
C GLU A 51 17.92 -6.42 2.59
N GLU A 52 18.34 -6.45 3.86
CA GLU A 52 19.77 -6.37 4.22
C GLU A 52 20.55 -7.65 3.89
N LYS A 53 19.91 -8.82 4.02
CA LYS A 53 20.54 -10.14 3.83
C LYS A 53 20.48 -10.65 2.39
N ASP A 54 19.47 -10.25 1.63
CA ASP A 54 19.18 -10.73 0.29
C ASP A 54 19.10 -9.54 -0.70
N ILE A 55 20.21 -9.33 -1.42
CA ILE A 55 20.36 -8.18 -2.32
C ILE A 55 19.44 -8.28 -3.55
N ASP A 56 19.16 -9.50 -4.03
CA ASP A 56 18.28 -9.71 -5.17
C ASP A 56 16.83 -9.44 -4.78
N TYR A 57 16.41 -9.88 -3.59
CA TYR A 57 15.11 -9.52 -3.03
C TYR A 57 14.98 -8.00 -2.86
N LYS A 58 15.99 -7.34 -2.29
CA LYS A 58 16.02 -5.89 -2.14
C LYS A 58 15.85 -5.17 -3.48
N ARG A 59 16.61 -5.57 -4.51
CA ARG A 59 16.52 -4.98 -5.85
C ARG A 59 15.11 -5.10 -6.41
N LYS A 60 14.53 -6.30 -6.42
CA LYS A 60 13.16 -6.54 -6.92
C LYS A 60 12.11 -5.70 -6.18
N LYS A 61 12.23 -5.60 -4.85
CA LYS A 61 11.32 -4.78 -4.05
C LYS A 61 11.49 -3.29 -4.30
N GLN A 62 12.71 -2.80 -4.53
CA GLN A 62 12.94 -1.41 -4.93
C GLN A 62 12.34 -1.10 -6.30
N GLU A 63 12.57 -1.95 -7.30
CA GLU A 63 11.99 -1.80 -8.64
C GLU A 63 10.46 -1.73 -8.58
N TYR A 64 9.84 -2.56 -7.74
CA TYR A 64 8.40 -2.54 -7.53
C TYR A 64 7.92 -1.24 -6.87
N ARG A 65 8.62 -0.74 -5.85
CA ARG A 65 8.30 0.55 -5.20
C ARG A 65 8.42 1.71 -6.17
N GLU A 66 9.45 1.72 -6.99
CA GLU A 66 9.64 2.74 -8.03
C GLU A 66 8.52 2.70 -9.08
N ALA A 67 8.11 1.51 -9.50
CA ALA A 67 6.98 1.36 -10.42
C ALA A 67 5.69 1.96 -9.85
N VAL A 68 5.37 1.73 -8.58
CA VAL A 68 4.18 2.31 -7.93
C VAL A 68 4.28 3.84 -7.86
N ARG A 69 5.45 4.38 -7.50
CA ARG A 69 5.67 5.84 -7.41
C ARG A 69 5.56 6.54 -8.76
N ARG A 70 6.01 5.89 -9.85
CA ARG A 70 5.88 6.44 -11.21
C ARG A 70 4.42 6.67 -11.60
N GLU A 71 3.49 5.90 -11.04
CA GLU A 71 2.05 6.06 -11.27
C GLU A 71 1.39 7.08 -10.32
N SER A 72 2.18 7.97 -9.71
CA SER A 72 1.73 9.05 -8.82
C SER A 72 1.04 8.59 -7.53
N PHE A 73 1.36 7.38 -7.06
CA PHE A 73 0.97 6.91 -5.74
C PHE A 73 2.04 7.25 -4.69
N HIS A 74 1.60 7.80 -3.57
CA HIS A 74 2.42 7.94 -2.38
C HIS A 74 2.53 6.58 -1.67
N LEU A 75 3.75 6.06 -1.56
CA LEU A 75 4.00 4.80 -0.86
C LEU A 75 4.14 5.00 0.63
N VAL A 76 3.28 4.32 1.40
CA VAL A 76 3.36 4.22 2.86
C VAL A 76 3.96 2.85 3.21
N LEU A 77 5.23 2.85 3.63
CA LEU A 77 5.95 1.63 3.96
C LEU A 77 5.73 1.23 5.43
N LYS A 78 5.35 -0.02 5.66
CA LYS A 78 5.13 -0.58 7.00
C LYS A 78 6.14 -1.66 7.31
N LYS A 79 6.97 -1.42 8.33
CA LYS A 79 8.00 -2.38 8.73
C LYS A 79 7.34 -3.64 9.26
N VAL A 80 7.77 -4.78 8.72
CA VAL A 80 7.43 -6.09 9.24
C VAL A 80 7.93 -6.19 10.68
N GLN A 81 7.05 -6.57 11.60
CA GLN A 81 7.37 -6.80 13.00
C GLN A 81 7.41 -8.30 13.28
N ARG A 82 8.46 -8.76 13.96
CA ARG A 82 8.67 -10.15 14.35
C ARG A 82 8.50 -10.27 15.85
N TYR A 83 7.61 -11.15 16.27
CA TYR A 83 7.32 -11.44 17.67
C TYR A 83 7.66 -12.88 17.97
N ARG A 84 8.25 -13.13 19.13
CA ARG A 84 8.37 -14.49 19.65
C ARG A 84 7.12 -14.78 20.50
N ASN A 85 6.37 -15.83 20.16
CA ASN A 85 5.24 -16.25 20.98
C ASN A 85 5.73 -17.01 22.24
N SER A 86 4.79 -17.36 23.12
CA SER A 86 5.07 -18.12 24.35
C SER A 86 5.62 -19.53 24.09
N GLU A 87 5.45 -20.07 22.89
CA GLU A 87 5.92 -21.39 22.46
C GLU A 87 7.30 -21.34 21.78
N GLY A 88 7.85 -20.14 21.58
CA GLY A 88 9.17 -19.92 20.99
C GLY A 88 9.18 -19.68 19.47
N ASP A 89 8.04 -19.75 18.79
CA ASP A 89 7.91 -19.48 17.36
C ASP A 89 7.98 -17.98 17.05
N ILE A 90 8.53 -17.68 15.87
CA ILE A 90 8.58 -16.32 15.33
C ILE A 90 7.31 -16.06 14.51
N ILE A 91 6.41 -15.26 15.06
CA ILE A 91 5.24 -14.72 14.37
C ILE A 91 5.66 -13.44 13.65
N THR A 92 5.45 -13.40 12.34
CA THR A 92 5.72 -12.22 11.51
C THR A 92 4.40 -11.50 11.24
N LYS A 93 4.26 -10.26 11.71
CA LYS A 93 3.10 -9.39 11.43
C LYS A 93 3.52 -8.18 10.62
N ALA A 94 2.76 -7.93 9.56
CA ALA A 94 2.90 -6.74 8.72
C ALA A 94 1.52 -6.31 8.23
N ASN A 95 0.59 -6.08 9.16
CA ASN A 95 -0.74 -5.64 8.81
C ASN A 95 -0.72 -4.13 8.54
N ALA A 96 -0.92 -3.76 7.27
CA ALA A 96 -1.17 -2.36 6.93
C ALA A 96 -2.61 -1.94 7.27
N ASP A 97 -3.49 -2.89 7.57
CA ASP A 97 -4.94 -2.71 7.75
C ASP A 97 -5.30 -1.59 8.71
N LEU A 98 -4.69 -1.59 9.91
CA LEU A 98 -5.04 -0.61 10.95
C LEU A 98 -4.57 0.79 10.57
N ASP A 99 -3.35 0.90 10.05
CA ASP A 99 -2.78 2.18 9.63
C ASP A 99 -3.52 2.77 8.43
N LEU A 100 -3.88 1.92 7.46
CA LEU A 100 -4.69 2.29 6.31
C LEU A 100 -6.07 2.77 6.77
N ALA A 101 -6.73 2.02 7.65
CA ALA A 101 -8.04 2.39 8.19
C ALA A 101 -8.00 3.73 8.93
N ILE A 102 -6.99 3.96 9.77
CA ILE A 102 -6.82 5.22 10.50
C ILE A 102 -6.60 6.38 9.52
N ASP A 103 -5.71 6.23 8.54
CA ASP A 103 -5.45 7.30 7.57
C ASP A 103 -6.69 7.58 6.71
N ALA A 104 -7.39 6.55 6.23
CA ALA A 104 -8.64 6.72 5.49
C ALA A 104 -9.71 7.45 6.32
N LEU A 105 -9.89 7.07 7.58
CA LEU A 105 -10.86 7.72 8.49
C LEU A 105 -10.49 9.18 8.76
N LEU A 106 -9.23 9.48 9.06
CA LEU A 106 -8.77 10.85 9.32
C LEU A 106 -8.88 11.76 8.09
N GLN A 107 -8.76 11.18 6.89
CA GLN A 107 -8.87 11.94 5.65
C GLN A 107 -10.32 12.06 5.16
N ALA A 108 -11.23 11.18 5.59
CA ALA A 108 -12.61 11.12 5.12
C ALA A 108 -13.36 12.45 5.28
N ASP A 109 -13.07 13.23 6.33
CA ASP A 109 -13.68 14.54 6.57
C ASP A 109 -13.48 15.55 5.41
N ASN A 110 -12.47 15.33 4.56
CA ASN A 110 -12.13 16.20 3.45
C ASN A 110 -12.37 15.57 2.06
N LEU A 111 -13.00 14.39 2.02
CA LEU A 111 -13.22 13.60 0.82
C LEU A 111 -14.72 13.33 0.62
N ASP A 112 -15.16 13.40 -0.64
CA ASP A 112 -16.51 13.05 -1.05
C ASP A 112 -16.60 11.60 -1.56
N TYR A 113 -15.45 11.00 -1.92
CA TYR A 113 -15.34 9.64 -2.44
C TYR A 113 -14.05 8.96 -1.94
N ILE A 114 -14.16 7.68 -1.55
CA ILE A 114 -13.02 6.87 -1.09
C ILE A 114 -13.02 5.56 -1.89
N LEU A 115 -11.84 5.21 -2.43
CA LEU A 115 -11.53 3.91 -3.03
C LEU A 115 -10.41 3.20 -2.27
#